data_AF-A0A6I1ZSU0-F1
#
_entry.id   AF-A0A6I1ZSU0-F1
#
_cell.length_a   1.000
_cell.length_b   1.000
_cell.length_c   1.000
_cell.angle_alpha   90.00
_cell.angle_beta   90.00
_cell.angle_gamma   90.00
#
_symmetry.space_group_name_H-M   'P 1'
#
loop_
_entity.id
_entity.type
_entity.pdbx_description
1 polymer ?
#
loop_
_entity_poly.entity_id
_entity_poly.type
_entity_poly.pdbx_seq_one_letter_code
_entity_poly.pdbx_strand_id
1 'polypeptide(L)'
;MNTNNPPEETQSSAETPQRIGWKAILRFAIYILLMPLALFLAAGTLDWTTAWILIGFTIVFTVVSRVIVALRHPDLLAERARFTEAEGAKRWDRILVILLALYGPLIVWIVAGLDWRFGWSPSVPAAWQVAALAVMVLGYSLGTWAMAVNRFFSAVVRIQTDRGHITVTTGPYRLVRHPSYIGGILAYLALPVFLGTLWALVPVGVTAILTVVRTALEDRTLLAELDGYSAYAERVRYRLLPGVW
;
A
#
# COMPACT_ATOMS: atom_id res chain seq x y z
N MET A 1 10.50 -52.43 -39.52
CA MET A 1 9.26 -52.46 -38.72
C MET A 1 9.37 -51.34 -37.70
N ASN A 2 8.57 -50.29 -37.89
CA ASN A 2 8.45 -49.12 -37.03
C ASN A 2 7.79 -49.50 -35.71
N THR A 3 8.31 -49.00 -34.59
CA THR A 3 7.49 -48.69 -33.41
C THR A 3 7.83 -47.27 -32.98
N ASN A 4 7.04 -46.32 -33.51
CA ASN A 4 6.96 -44.95 -33.05
C ASN A 4 6.48 -44.94 -31.58
N ASN A 5 7.34 -44.52 -30.66
CA ASN A 5 6.86 -43.97 -29.38
C ASN A 5 6.49 -42.50 -29.62
N PRO A 6 5.27 -42.06 -29.28
CA PRO A 6 4.93 -40.64 -29.32
C PRO A 6 5.67 -39.89 -28.20
N PRO A 7 6.02 -38.61 -28.41
CA PRO A 7 6.69 -37.79 -27.40
C PRO A 7 5.75 -37.52 -26.22
N GLU A 8 6.29 -37.62 -25.00
CA GLU A 8 5.63 -37.17 -23.78
C GLU A 8 5.31 -35.67 -23.90
N GLU A 9 4.05 -35.35 -24.13
CA GLU A 9 3.54 -33.99 -23.95
C GLU A 9 3.69 -33.63 -22.46
N THR A 10 4.70 -32.81 -22.15
CA THR A 10 4.72 -32.01 -20.92
C THR A 10 3.46 -31.16 -20.89
N GLN A 11 2.42 -31.68 -20.25
CA GLN A 11 1.23 -30.94 -19.86
C GLN A 11 1.68 -29.83 -18.92
N SER A 12 1.93 -28.65 -19.50
CA SER A 12 2.01 -27.39 -18.77
C SER A 12 0.67 -27.17 -18.10
N SER A 13 0.56 -27.61 -16.84
CA SER A 13 -0.58 -27.35 -15.99
C SER A 13 -0.65 -25.84 -15.77
N ALA A 14 -1.44 -25.16 -16.60
CA ALA A 14 -1.86 -23.81 -16.35
C ALA A 14 -2.59 -23.81 -14.99
N GLU A 15 -1.89 -23.38 -13.94
CA GLU A 15 -2.47 -23.22 -12.62
C GLU A 15 -3.72 -22.35 -12.75
N THR A 16 -4.88 -22.95 -12.48
CA THR A 16 -6.14 -22.25 -12.50
C THR A 16 -6.05 -21.11 -11.48
N PRO A 17 -6.43 -19.86 -11.81
CA PRO A 17 -6.36 -18.76 -10.87
C PRO A 17 -7.20 -19.10 -9.63
N GLN A 18 -6.53 -19.41 -8.53
CA GLN A 18 -7.17 -19.84 -7.28
C GLN A 18 -8.02 -18.69 -6.73
N ARG A 19 -9.31 -18.97 -6.54
CA ARG A 19 -10.33 -17.98 -6.16
C ARG A 19 -10.04 -17.41 -4.77
N ILE A 20 -10.22 -16.09 -4.61
CA ILE A 20 -10.13 -15.42 -3.30
C ILE A 20 -11.17 -16.01 -2.35
N GLY A 21 -10.74 -16.62 -1.26
CA GLY A 21 -11.64 -17.23 -0.27
C GLY A 21 -12.46 -16.19 0.49
N TRP A 22 -13.72 -16.52 0.82
CA TRP A 22 -14.65 -15.62 1.52
C TRP A 22 -14.10 -15.05 2.83
N LYS A 23 -13.26 -15.81 3.55
CA LYS A 23 -12.61 -15.38 4.80
C LYS A 23 -11.68 -14.18 4.58
N ALA A 24 -10.99 -14.10 3.45
CA ALA A 24 -10.14 -12.96 3.12
C ALA A 24 -10.97 -11.70 2.85
N ILE A 25 -12.10 -11.86 2.15
CA ILE A 25 -13.08 -10.78 1.90
C ILE A 25 -13.66 -10.29 3.23
N LEU A 26 -14.05 -11.19 4.14
CA LEU A 26 -14.58 -10.82 5.44
C LEU A 26 -13.54 -10.06 6.29
N ARG A 27 -12.30 -10.57 6.38
CA ARG A 27 -11.21 -9.88 7.12
C ARG A 27 -10.97 -8.47 6.59
N PHE A 28 -10.97 -8.32 5.28
CA PHE A 28 -10.81 -7.03 4.62
C PHE A 28 -11.99 -6.08 4.91
N ALA A 29 -13.22 -6.58 4.87
CA ALA A 29 -14.41 -5.81 5.22
C ALA A 29 -14.40 -5.37 6.69
N ILE A 30 -14.07 -6.28 7.62
CA ILE A 30 -13.93 -5.96 9.06
C ILE A 30 -12.89 -4.86 9.25
N TYR A 31 -11.72 -4.98 8.61
CA TYR A 31 -10.67 -3.98 8.70
C TYR A 31 -11.13 -2.60 8.19
N ILE A 32 -11.83 -2.55 7.04
CA ILE A 32 -12.38 -1.32 6.49
C ILE A 32 -13.44 -0.69 7.39
N LEU A 33 -14.24 -1.48 8.10
CA LEU A 33 -15.31 -0.98 8.98
C LEU A 33 -14.80 -0.61 10.38
N LEU A 34 -13.75 -1.29 10.87
CA LEU A 34 -13.16 -1.04 12.17
C LEU A 34 -12.56 0.37 12.28
N MET A 35 -11.96 0.87 11.20
CA MET A 35 -11.32 2.18 11.21
C MET A 35 -12.34 3.33 11.36
N PRO A 36 -13.39 3.47 10.51
CA PRO A 36 -14.47 4.44 10.71
C PRO A 36 -15.10 4.35 12.09
N LEU A 37 -15.32 3.14 12.59
CA LEU A 37 -15.87 2.93 13.92
C LEU A 37 -14.96 3.55 14.99
N ALA A 38 -13.65 3.27 14.95
CA ALA A 38 -12.69 3.84 15.89
C ALA A 38 -12.65 5.38 15.83
N LEU A 39 -12.66 5.96 14.61
CA LEU A 39 -12.68 7.42 14.41
C LEU A 39 -13.91 8.06 15.03
N PHE A 40 -15.10 7.55 14.74
CA PHE A 40 -16.34 8.13 15.23
C PHE A 40 -16.58 7.88 16.72
N LEU A 41 -16.14 6.73 17.25
CA LEU A 41 -16.16 6.49 18.71
C LEU A 41 -15.24 7.48 19.45
N ALA A 42 -14.05 7.74 18.91
CA ALA A 42 -13.13 8.73 19.46
C ALA A 42 -13.70 10.16 19.33
N ALA A 43 -14.28 10.50 18.18
CA ALA A 43 -14.93 11.79 17.93
C ALA A 43 -16.16 12.04 18.81
N GLY A 44 -16.88 10.99 19.19
CA GLY A 44 -18.11 11.09 19.99
C GLY A 44 -19.30 11.68 19.21
N THR A 45 -19.20 11.81 17.89
CA THR A 45 -20.26 12.33 17.01
C THR A 45 -20.15 11.69 15.63
N LEU A 46 -21.28 11.58 14.92
CA LEU A 46 -21.31 11.24 13.49
C LEU A 46 -21.44 12.47 12.60
N ASP A 47 -21.68 13.64 13.20
CA ASP A 47 -21.81 14.91 12.50
C ASP A 47 -20.44 15.51 12.17
N TRP A 48 -19.74 14.84 11.25
CA TRP A 48 -18.42 15.25 10.79
C TRP A 48 -18.28 14.98 9.28
N THR A 49 -18.59 15.99 8.48
CA THR A 49 -18.67 15.86 7.02
C THR A 49 -17.34 15.45 6.37
N THR A 50 -16.21 16.05 6.78
CA THR A 50 -14.91 15.70 6.20
C THR A 50 -14.48 14.27 6.53
N ALA A 51 -14.84 13.73 7.69
CA ALA A 51 -14.64 12.32 8.01
C ALA A 51 -15.44 11.39 7.08
N TRP A 52 -16.72 11.69 6.82
CA TRP A 52 -17.51 10.91 5.86
C TRP A 52 -16.96 10.99 4.44
N ILE A 53 -16.51 12.17 4.00
CA ILE A 53 -15.84 12.33 2.70
C ILE A 53 -14.55 11.49 2.66
N LEU A 54 -13.73 11.50 3.72
CA LEU A 54 -12.53 10.68 3.80
C LEU A 54 -12.83 9.17 3.68
N ILE A 55 -13.87 8.70 4.37
CA ILE A 55 -14.30 7.30 4.33
C ILE A 55 -14.76 6.93 2.92
N GLY A 56 -15.66 7.72 2.33
CA GLY A 56 -16.14 7.51 0.96
C GLY A 56 -14.99 7.54 -0.05
N PHE A 57 -14.10 8.52 0.06
CA PHE A 57 -12.88 8.62 -0.73
C PHE A 57 -12.03 7.35 -0.62
N THR A 58 -11.76 6.87 0.59
CA THR A 58 -10.92 5.69 0.85
C THR A 58 -11.54 4.43 0.28
N ILE A 59 -12.87 4.25 0.43
CA ILE A 59 -13.60 3.11 -0.16
C ILE A 59 -13.52 3.16 -1.68
N VAL A 60 -13.87 4.30 -2.30
CA VAL A 60 -13.86 4.46 -3.75
C VAL A 60 -12.47 4.21 -4.33
N PHE A 61 -11.44 4.87 -3.80
CA PHE A 61 -10.06 4.68 -4.28
C PHE A 61 -9.60 3.24 -4.10
N THR A 62 -9.93 2.60 -2.98
CA THR A 62 -9.59 1.21 -2.74
C THR A 62 -10.26 0.30 -3.77
N VAL A 63 -11.57 0.44 -3.99
CA VAL A 63 -12.30 -0.39 -4.96
C VAL A 63 -11.77 -0.16 -6.37
N VAL A 64 -11.64 1.09 -6.82
CA VAL A 64 -11.13 1.43 -8.15
C VAL A 64 -9.70 0.89 -8.34
N SER A 65 -8.81 1.07 -7.36
CA SER A 65 -7.45 0.54 -7.41
C SER A 65 -7.43 -0.98 -7.54
N ARG A 66 -8.28 -1.69 -6.78
CA ARG A 66 -8.39 -3.15 -6.85
C ARG A 66 -8.95 -3.62 -8.19
N VAL A 67 -9.94 -2.93 -8.75
CA VAL A 67 -10.48 -3.23 -10.09
C VAL A 67 -9.41 -3.05 -11.16
N ILE A 68 -8.71 -1.91 -11.19
CA ILE A 68 -7.63 -1.64 -12.16
C ILE A 68 -6.57 -2.74 -12.10
N VAL A 69 -6.16 -3.13 -10.89
CA VAL A 69 -5.14 -4.16 -10.70
C VAL A 69 -5.64 -5.55 -11.05
N ALA A 70 -6.88 -5.90 -10.71
CA ALA A 70 -7.48 -7.18 -11.10
C ALA A 70 -7.53 -7.35 -12.62
N LEU A 71 -7.84 -6.27 -13.35
CA LEU A 71 -7.89 -6.28 -14.82
C LEU A 71 -6.50 -6.44 -15.46
N ARG A 72 -5.43 -6.00 -14.78
CA ARG A 72 -4.04 -6.09 -15.28
C ARG A 72 -3.35 -7.39 -14.87
N HIS A 73 -3.46 -7.74 -13.60
CA HIS A 73 -2.75 -8.83 -12.93
C HIS A 73 -3.69 -9.51 -11.92
N PRO A 74 -4.59 -10.42 -12.35
CA PRO A 74 -5.56 -11.05 -11.46
C PRO A 74 -4.90 -11.89 -10.35
N ASP A 75 -3.72 -12.46 -10.63
CA ASP A 75 -2.90 -13.23 -9.70
C ASP A 75 -2.30 -12.37 -8.57
N LEU A 76 -2.10 -11.06 -8.82
CA LEU A 76 -1.51 -10.15 -7.84
C LEU A 76 -2.41 -9.95 -6.61
N LEU A 77 -3.73 -9.90 -6.79
CA LEU A 77 -4.64 -9.76 -5.64
C LEU A 77 -4.64 -11.01 -4.76
N ALA A 78 -4.54 -12.20 -5.36
CA ALA A 78 -4.42 -13.45 -4.64
C ALA A 78 -3.10 -13.51 -3.83
N GLU A 79 -1.98 -13.09 -4.44
CA GLU A 79 -0.70 -12.99 -3.73
C GLU A 79 -0.80 -12.05 -2.53
N ARG A 80 -1.38 -10.86 -2.73
CA ARG A 80 -1.54 -9.86 -1.67
C ARG A 80 -2.50 -10.31 -0.57
N ALA A 81 -3.52 -11.11 -0.88
CA ALA A 81 -4.44 -11.64 0.11
C ALA A 81 -3.79 -12.70 1.01
N ARG A 82 -2.80 -13.45 0.49
CA ARG A 82 -2.06 -14.49 1.21
C ARG A 82 -0.77 -13.99 1.88
N PHE A 83 -0.65 -12.68 2.10
CA PHE A 83 0.60 -12.11 2.63
C PHE A 83 1.04 -12.67 3.99
N THR A 84 0.10 -13.16 4.81
CA THR A 84 0.42 -13.84 6.09
C THR A 84 1.08 -15.20 5.88
N GLU A 85 0.78 -15.86 4.77
CA GLU A 85 1.25 -17.20 4.38
C GLU A 85 2.42 -17.12 3.37
N ALA A 86 2.79 -15.92 2.92
CA ALA A 86 3.81 -15.73 1.89
C ALA A 86 5.17 -16.31 2.32
N GLU A 87 5.59 -17.35 1.62
CA GLU A 87 6.87 -18.04 1.83
C GLU A 87 8.04 -17.11 1.46
N GLY A 88 9.15 -17.20 2.20
CA GLY A 88 10.32 -16.34 1.98
C GLY A 88 10.15 -14.86 2.40
N ALA A 89 8.99 -14.47 2.96
CA ALA A 89 8.81 -13.13 3.50
C ALA A 89 9.76 -12.85 4.67
N LYS A 90 10.42 -11.68 4.64
CA LYS A 90 11.40 -11.30 5.65
C LYS A 90 10.74 -11.13 7.02
N ARG A 91 11.31 -11.76 8.05
CA ARG A 91 10.76 -11.74 9.42
C ARG A 91 10.60 -10.32 9.98
N TRP A 92 11.62 -9.47 9.76
CA TRP A 92 11.58 -8.06 10.18
C TRP A 92 10.40 -7.32 9.53
N ASP A 93 10.11 -7.62 8.27
CA ASP A 93 9.05 -6.95 7.53
C ASP A 93 7.66 -7.39 8.00
N ARG A 94 7.47 -8.67 8.33
CA ARG A 94 6.20 -9.15 8.91
C ARG A 94 5.84 -8.39 10.19
N ILE A 95 6.83 -8.16 11.06
CA ILE A 95 6.65 -7.38 12.28
C ILE A 95 6.33 -5.93 11.93
N LEU A 96 7.12 -5.30 11.05
CA LEU A 96 6.88 -3.91 10.64
C LEU A 96 5.53 -3.70 9.97
N VAL A 97 5.05 -4.63 9.14
CA VAL A 97 3.73 -4.53 8.49
C VAL A 97 2.61 -4.61 9.50
N ILE A 98 2.69 -5.51 10.48
CA ILE A 98 1.69 -5.60 11.54
C ILE A 98 1.68 -4.30 12.35
N LEU A 99 2.87 -3.80 12.72
CA LEU A 99 2.99 -2.52 13.40
C LEU A 99 2.41 -1.38 12.57
N LEU A 100 2.77 -1.25 11.29
CA LEU A 100 2.26 -0.20 10.40
C LEU A 100 0.76 -0.30 10.17
N ALA A 101 0.22 -1.52 9.99
CA ALA A 101 -1.20 -1.75 9.73
C ALA A 101 -2.09 -1.56 10.98
N LEU A 102 -1.55 -1.84 12.17
CA LEU A 102 -2.27 -1.62 13.42
C LEU A 102 -2.04 -0.20 13.95
N TYR A 103 -0.78 0.21 14.12
CA TYR A 103 -0.42 1.53 14.66
C TYR A 103 -0.88 2.65 13.73
N GLY A 104 -0.55 2.59 12.43
CA GLY A 104 -0.79 3.71 11.53
C GLY A 104 -2.27 4.08 11.47
N PRO A 105 -3.14 3.25 10.88
CA PRO A 105 -4.56 3.55 10.76
C PRO A 105 -5.28 3.71 12.10
N LEU A 106 -5.11 2.77 13.04
CA LEU A 106 -5.90 2.81 14.27
C LEU A 106 -5.56 4.01 15.13
N ILE A 107 -4.27 4.25 15.40
CA ILE A 107 -3.85 5.35 16.28
C ILE A 107 -4.08 6.70 15.59
N VAL A 108 -3.81 6.83 14.29
CA VAL A 108 -4.11 8.08 13.56
C VAL A 108 -5.59 8.41 13.64
N TRP A 109 -6.48 7.43 13.44
CA TRP A 109 -7.92 7.66 13.42
C TRP A 109 -8.45 7.95 14.83
N ILE A 110 -7.94 7.27 15.87
CA ILE A 110 -8.28 7.58 17.26
C ILE A 110 -7.83 9.01 17.62
N VAL A 111 -6.57 9.37 17.34
CA VAL A 111 -6.04 10.70 17.66
C VAL A 111 -6.79 11.79 16.89
N ALA A 112 -7.10 11.57 15.61
CA ALA A 112 -7.92 12.49 14.82
C ALA A 112 -9.32 12.68 15.43
N GLY A 113 -9.97 11.59 15.85
CA GLY A 113 -11.27 11.67 16.51
C GLY A 113 -11.21 12.42 17.85
N LEU A 114 -10.21 12.14 18.69
CA LEU A 114 -10.05 12.86 19.95
C LEU A 114 -9.75 14.35 19.74
N ASP A 115 -8.91 14.67 18.76
CA ASP A 115 -8.59 16.05 18.38
C ASP A 115 -9.85 16.81 17.92
N TRP A 116 -10.69 16.17 17.09
CA TRP A 116 -12.00 16.73 16.73
C TRP A 116 -12.90 16.95 17.95
N ARG A 117 -13.02 15.93 18.81
CA ARG A 117 -13.90 15.96 19.99
C ARG A 117 -13.53 17.07 20.97
N PHE A 118 -12.24 17.26 21.20
CA PHE A 118 -11.74 18.20 22.20
C PHE A 118 -11.28 19.54 21.60
N GLY A 119 -11.29 19.67 20.27
CA GLY A 119 -10.91 20.89 19.56
C GLY A 119 -9.47 21.32 19.83
N TRP A 120 -8.52 20.38 19.88
CA TRP A 120 -7.13 20.72 20.19
C TRP A 120 -6.44 21.44 19.03
N SER A 121 -6.87 21.20 17.80
CA SER A 121 -6.33 21.83 16.60
C SER A 121 -6.97 23.19 16.30
N PRO A 122 -6.19 24.14 15.77
CA PRO A 122 -6.75 25.35 15.19
C PRO A 122 -7.58 25.01 13.94
N SER A 123 -8.52 25.89 13.60
CA SER A 123 -9.32 25.76 12.37
C SER A 123 -8.41 25.76 11.13
N VAL A 124 -8.48 24.70 10.32
CA VAL A 124 -7.77 24.61 9.05
C VAL A 124 -8.62 25.27 7.95
N PRO A 125 -8.11 26.28 7.22
CA PRO A 125 -8.85 26.93 6.13
C PRO A 125 -9.24 25.95 5.02
N ALA A 126 -10.41 26.15 4.41
CA ALA A 126 -10.94 25.28 3.36
C ALA A 126 -9.97 25.08 2.17
N ALA A 127 -9.23 26.12 1.78
CA ALA A 127 -8.23 26.03 0.72
C ALA A 127 -7.14 24.97 1.02
N TRP A 128 -6.71 24.87 2.28
CA TRP A 128 -5.75 23.85 2.71
C TRP A 128 -6.35 22.45 2.75
N GLN A 129 -7.63 22.32 3.11
CA GLN A 129 -8.34 21.03 3.03
C GLN A 129 -8.47 20.56 1.57
N VAL A 130 -8.81 21.44 0.64
CA VAL A 130 -8.88 21.12 -0.79
C VAL A 130 -7.51 20.74 -1.35
N ALA A 131 -6.46 21.48 -0.99
CA ALA A 131 -5.09 21.15 -1.37
C ALA A 131 -4.66 19.78 -0.81
N ALA A 132 -4.99 19.49 0.45
CA ALA A 132 -4.72 18.20 1.07
C ALA A 132 -5.45 17.06 0.34
N LEU A 133 -6.73 17.24 0.00
CA LEU A 133 -7.48 16.26 -0.79
C LEU A 133 -6.82 16.00 -2.16
N ALA A 134 -6.33 17.05 -2.84
CA ALA A 134 -5.61 16.90 -4.09
C ALA A 134 -4.31 16.10 -3.91
N VAL A 135 -3.54 16.36 -2.85
CA VAL A 135 -2.33 15.58 -2.51
C VAL A 135 -2.68 14.12 -2.24
N MET A 136 -3.78 13.86 -1.52
CA MET A 136 -4.27 12.50 -1.30
C MET A 136 -4.60 11.80 -2.61
N VAL A 137 -5.40 12.44 -3.49
CA VAL A 137 -5.73 11.89 -4.82
C VAL A 137 -4.46 11.52 -5.59
N LEU A 138 -3.47 12.41 -5.64
CA LEU A 138 -2.20 12.16 -6.33
C LEU A 138 -1.41 11.00 -5.71
N GLY A 139 -1.31 10.96 -4.38
CA GLY A 139 -0.59 9.91 -3.65
C GLY A 139 -1.20 8.52 -3.86
N TYR A 140 -2.53 8.41 -3.72
CA TYR A 140 -3.25 7.15 -3.99
C TYR A 140 -3.20 6.73 -5.47
N SER A 141 -3.24 7.70 -6.39
CA SER A 141 -3.10 7.44 -7.82
C SER A 141 -1.71 6.93 -8.16
N LEU A 142 -0.65 7.51 -7.58
CA LEU A 142 0.73 7.06 -7.76
C LEU A 142 0.93 5.64 -7.22
N GLY A 143 0.38 5.34 -6.04
CA GLY A 143 0.41 3.98 -5.47
C GLY A 143 -0.32 2.96 -6.34
N THR A 144 -1.49 3.34 -6.87
CA THR A 144 -2.26 2.48 -7.80
C THR A 144 -1.52 2.27 -9.11
N TRP A 145 -0.90 3.31 -9.68
CA TRP A 145 -0.10 3.20 -10.90
C TRP A 145 1.10 2.28 -10.70
N ALA A 146 1.83 2.43 -9.59
CA ALA A 146 2.94 1.56 -9.23
C ALA A 146 2.51 0.09 -9.12
N MET A 147 1.41 -0.17 -8.41
CA MET A 147 0.87 -1.52 -8.27
C MET A 147 0.38 -2.11 -9.60
N ALA A 148 -0.21 -1.28 -10.48
CA ALA A 148 -0.76 -1.71 -11.76
C ALA A 148 0.30 -2.05 -12.82
N VAL A 149 1.52 -1.51 -12.71
CA VAL A 149 2.64 -1.86 -13.62
C VAL A 149 3.58 -2.91 -13.05
N ASN A 150 3.44 -3.25 -11.76
CA ASN A 150 4.31 -4.20 -11.08
C ASN A 150 3.54 -5.46 -10.66
N ARG A 151 3.62 -6.51 -11.48
CA ARG A 151 3.04 -7.83 -11.19
C ARG A 151 3.59 -8.48 -9.90
N PHE A 152 4.74 -8.02 -9.40
CA PHE A 152 5.39 -8.50 -8.18
C PHE A 152 5.10 -7.61 -6.96
N PHE A 153 4.09 -6.74 -7.02
CA PHE A 153 3.77 -5.81 -5.93
C PHE A 153 3.20 -6.52 -4.66
N SER A 154 4.09 -6.99 -3.80
CA SER A 154 3.71 -7.72 -2.58
C SER A 154 3.29 -6.79 -1.43
N ALA A 155 2.54 -7.33 -0.46
CA ALA A 155 2.26 -6.62 0.80
C ALA A 155 3.41 -6.78 1.82
N VAL A 156 4.28 -7.78 1.61
CA VAL A 156 5.45 -8.08 2.43
C VAL A 156 6.71 -8.19 1.56
N VAL A 157 7.86 -7.82 2.11
CA VAL A 157 9.15 -7.90 1.44
C VAL A 157 9.57 -9.36 1.28
N ARG A 158 9.64 -9.82 0.03
CA ARG A 158 10.13 -11.15 -0.34
C ARG A 158 10.62 -11.16 -1.79
N ILE A 159 11.54 -12.07 -2.11
CA ILE A 159 11.89 -12.39 -3.50
C ILE A 159 10.96 -13.49 -3.97
N GLN A 160 10.16 -13.23 -5.00
CA GLN A 160 9.12 -14.14 -5.50
C GLN A 160 9.69 -15.08 -6.58
N THR A 161 10.67 -15.91 -6.20
CA THR A 161 11.31 -16.86 -7.14
C THR A 161 10.28 -17.80 -7.76
N ASP A 162 9.26 -18.17 -7.01
CA ASP A 162 8.09 -18.96 -7.44
C ASP A 162 7.26 -18.30 -8.56
N ARG A 163 7.38 -16.97 -8.74
CA ARG A 163 6.67 -16.21 -9.78
C ARG A 163 7.62 -15.65 -10.85
N GLY A 164 8.90 -16.00 -10.80
CA GLY A 164 9.92 -15.44 -11.70
C GLY A 164 10.13 -13.94 -11.49
N HIS A 165 10.34 -13.52 -10.24
CA HIS A 165 10.52 -12.10 -9.89
C HIS A 165 11.59 -11.42 -10.74
N ILE A 166 11.19 -10.39 -11.48
CA ILE A 166 12.10 -9.51 -12.23
C ILE A 166 11.99 -8.07 -11.76
N THR A 167 13.05 -7.30 -11.98
CA THR A 167 13.09 -5.87 -11.68
C THR A 167 12.19 -5.07 -12.63
N VAL A 168 11.13 -4.47 -12.10
CA VAL A 168 10.21 -3.59 -12.86
C VAL A 168 10.77 -2.18 -12.93
N THR A 169 10.94 -1.66 -14.15
CA THR A 169 11.57 -0.35 -14.42
C THR A 169 10.67 0.63 -15.16
N THR A 170 9.40 0.28 -15.38
CA THR A 170 8.44 1.07 -16.19
C THR A 170 7.49 1.89 -15.32
N GLY A 171 6.77 2.82 -15.94
CA GLY A 171 5.82 3.68 -15.23
C GLY A 171 6.51 4.59 -14.21
N PRO A 172 6.00 4.69 -12.96
CA PRO A 172 6.56 5.60 -11.97
C PRO A 172 7.93 5.13 -11.44
N TYR A 173 8.29 3.86 -11.67
CA TYR A 173 9.61 3.31 -11.35
C TYR A 173 10.75 3.92 -12.18
N ARG A 174 10.44 4.68 -13.24
CA ARG A 174 11.45 5.45 -14.00
C ARG A 174 11.95 6.68 -13.25
N LEU A 175 11.18 7.16 -12.27
CA LEU A 175 11.46 8.40 -11.54
C LEU A 175 12.10 8.12 -10.19
N VAL A 176 11.53 7.16 -9.46
CA VAL A 176 11.97 6.75 -8.11
C VAL A 176 11.80 5.25 -7.96
N ARG A 177 12.60 4.60 -7.11
CA ARG A 177 12.55 3.14 -6.92
C ARG A 177 11.34 2.65 -6.14
N HIS A 178 10.77 3.51 -5.28
CA HIS A 178 9.66 3.14 -4.40
C HIS A 178 8.47 4.12 -4.49
N PRO A 179 7.84 4.25 -5.68
CA PRO A 179 6.81 5.26 -5.94
C PRO A 179 5.57 5.09 -5.07
N SER A 180 5.21 3.85 -4.71
CA SER A 180 4.06 3.60 -3.85
C SER A 180 4.28 4.06 -2.40
N TYR A 181 5.51 3.98 -1.88
CA TYR A 181 5.82 4.45 -0.53
C TYR A 181 5.76 5.98 -0.45
N ILE A 182 6.34 6.70 -1.41
CA ILE A 182 6.24 8.17 -1.41
C ILE A 182 4.79 8.63 -1.62
N GLY A 183 4.03 7.98 -2.52
CA GLY A 183 2.61 8.27 -2.70
C GLY A 183 1.80 8.04 -1.42
N GLY A 184 2.08 6.93 -0.72
CA GLY A 184 1.46 6.62 0.58
C GLY A 184 1.81 7.65 1.65
N ILE A 185 3.09 8.01 1.81
CA ILE A 185 3.56 9.00 2.79
C ILE A 185 2.87 10.36 2.56
N LEU A 186 2.84 10.84 1.31
CA LEU A 186 2.22 12.13 0.97
C LEU A 186 0.71 12.12 1.27
N ALA A 187 0.01 11.06 0.87
CA ALA A 187 -1.43 10.94 1.15
C ALA A 187 -1.71 10.87 2.66
N TYR A 188 -0.85 10.20 3.44
CA TYR A 188 -1.02 10.09 4.88
C TYR A 188 -0.73 11.40 5.61
N LEU A 189 0.30 12.15 5.20
CA LEU A 189 0.61 13.49 5.73
C LEU A 189 -0.50 14.51 5.43
N ALA A 190 -1.18 14.38 4.29
CA ALA A 190 -2.30 15.26 3.94
C ALA A 190 -3.58 14.96 4.74
N LEU A 191 -3.78 13.74 5.23
CA LEU A 191 -5.01 13.31 5.89
C LEU A 191 -5.38 14.18 7.11
N PRO A 192 -4.48 14.46 8.08
CA PRO A 192 -4.78 15.34 9.21
C PRO A 192 -5.19 16.77 8.80
N VAL A 193 -4.58 17.30 7.74
CA VAL A 193 -4.89 18.63 7.20
C VAL A 193 -6.28 18.62 6.56
N PHE A 194 -6.62 17.57 5.82
CA PHE A 194 -7.96 17.41 5.23
C PHE A 194 -9.05 17.29 6.29
N LEU A 195 -8.80 16.53 7.36
CA LEU A 195 -9.75 16.36 8.46
C LEU A 195 -9.89 17.59 9.35
N GLY A 196 -8.91 18.49 9.34
CA GLY A 196 -8.85 19.63 10.27
C GLY A 196 -8.34 19.24 11.66
N THR A 197 -7.64 18.11 11.79
CA THR A 197 -7.17 17.53 13.05
C THR A 197 -5.66 17.33 13.03
N LEU A 198 -4.92 18.42 13.22
CA LEU A 198 -3.46 18.49 13.07
C LEU A 198 -2.70 17.67 14.13
N TRP A 199 -3.28 17.35 15.28
CA TRP A 199 -2.60 16.46 16.25
C TRP A 199 -2.38 15.06 15.72
N ALA A 200 -3.20 14.62 14.76
CA ALA A 200 -2.99 13.37 14.05
C ALA A 200 -1.72 13.37 13.17
N LEU A 201 -1.08 14.53 12.92
CA LEU A 201 0.23 14.60 12.26
C LEU A 201 1.33 13.88 13.05
N VAL A 202 1.22 13.80 14.39
CA VAL A 202 2.21 13.12 15.23
C VAL A 202 2.27 11.61 14.92
N PRO A 203 1.17 10.83 15.06
CA PRO A 203 1.19 9.42 14.70
C PRO A 203 1.39 9.18 13.21
N VAL A 204 0.94 10.08 12.33
CA VAL A 204 1.24 10.03 10.90
C VAL A 204 2.74 10.18 10.63
N GLY A 205 3.42 11.12 11.31
CA GLY A 205 4.86 11.34 11.18
C GLY A 205 5.67 10.12 11.61
N VAL A 206 5.28 9.48 12.71
CA VAL A 206 5.88 8.19 13.13
C VAL A 206 5.67 7.12 12.06
N THR A 207 4.46 7.01 11.51
CA THR A 207 4.15 6.06 10.43
C THR A 207 4.99 6.33 9.17
N ALA A 208 5.19 7.60 8.82
CA ALA A 208 6.01 8.01 7.69
C ALA A 208 7.48 7.63 7.91
N ILE A 209 8.04 7.89 9.10
CA ILE A 209 9.41 7.50 9.46
C ILE A 209 9.57 5.97 9.37
N LEU A 210 8.64 5.20 9.94
CA LEU A 210 8.66 3.75 9.86
C LEU A 210 8.58 3.25 8.40
N THR A 211 7.81 3.92 7.56
CA THR A 211 7.71 3.62 6.12
C THR A 211 9.02 3.93 5.38
N VAL A 212 9.71 5.02 5.73
CA VAL A 212 11.05 5.34 5.19
C VAL A 212 12.07 4.28 5.61
N VAL A 213 12.07 3.87 6.89
CA VAL A 213 12.94 2.78 7.38
C VAL A 213 12.65 1.48 6.62
N ARG A 214 11.37 1.10 6.49
CA ARG A 214 10.94 -0.06 5.71
C ARG A 214 11.43 0.01 4.27
N THR A 215 11.30 1.17 3.62
CA THR A 215 11.78 1.42 2.26
C THR A 215 13.29 1.15 2.14
N ALA A 216 14.09 1.62 3.10
CA ALA A 216 15.54 1.40 3.09
C ALA A 216 15.91 -0.09 3.21
N LEU A 217 15.20 -0.82 4.08
CA LEU A 217 15.42 -2.25 4.31
C LEU A 217 14.98 -3.10 3.12
N GLU A 218 13.86 -2.75 2.50
CA GLU A 218 13.40 -3.36 1.25
C GLU A 218 14.39 -3.12 0.13
N ASP A 219 14.80 -1.86 -0.09
CA ASP A 219 15.80 -1.50 -1.12
C ASP A 219 17.11 -2.28 -0.95
N ARG A 220 17.59 -2.42 0.29
CA ARG A 220 18.79 -3.21 0.61
C ARG A 220 18.57 -4.70 0.31
N THR A 221 17.38 -5.23 0.59
CA THR A 221 17.04 -6.62 0.30
C THR A 221 17.03 -6.85 -1.21
N LEU A 222 16.41 -5.95 -1.98
CA LEU A 222 16.36 -6.03 -3.44
C LEU A 222 17.76 -5.91 -4.05
N LEU A 223 18.61 -5.01 -3.55
CA LEU A 223 20.00 -4.89 -3.98
C LEU A 223 20.83 -6.15 -3.72
N ALA A 224 20.56 -6.85 -2.60
CA ALA A 224 21.33 -8.02 -2.21
C ALA A 224 20.84 -9.31 -2.88
N GLU A 225 19.55 -9.41 -3.19
CA GLU A 225 18.91 -10.70 -3.51
C GLU A 225 18.13 -10.72 -4.83
N LEU A 226 17.83 -9.57 -5.45
CA LEU A 226 17.09 -9.53 -6.72
C LEU A 226 18.04 -9.27 -7.90
N ASP A 227 18.13 -10.25 -8.79
CA ASP A 227 18.93 -10.15 -10.00
C ASP A 227 18.50 -8.95 -10.87
N GLY A 228 19.49 -8.21 -11.36
CA GLY A 228 19.31 -7.01 -12.18
C GLY A 228 18.88 -5.74 -11.43
N TYR A 229 18.59 -5.82 -10.12
CA TYR A 229 18.16 -4.64 -9.35
C TYR A 229 19.29 -3.62 -9.17
N SER A 230 20.54 -4.07 -9.04
CA SER A 230 21.72 -3.18 -8.93
C SER A 230 21.86 -2.26 -10.15
N ALA A 231 21.82 -2.82 -11.37
CA ALA A 231 21.87 -2.06 -12.62
C ALA A 231 20.67 -1.11 -12.81
N TYR A 232 19.52 -1.43 -12.21
CA TYR A 232 18.39 -0.51 -12.14
C TYR A 232 18.65 0.64 -11.15
N ALA A 233 19.15 0.34 -9.95
CA ALA A 233 19.45 1.32 -8.91
C ALA A 233 20.58 2.29 -9.30
N GLU A 234 21.49 1.87 -10.17
CA GLU A 234 22.48 2.77 -10.78
C GLU A 234 21.85 3.83 -11.69
N ARG A 235 20.79 3.46 -12.44
CA ARG A 235 20.07 4.36 -13.34
C ARG A 235 19.05 5.22 -12.62
N VAL A 236 18.31 4.66 -11.67
CA VAL A 236 17.31 5.36 -10.86
C VAL A 236 17.84 5.51 -9.44
N ARG A 237 18.57 6.61 -9.22
CA ARG A 237 19.31 6.86 -7.98
C ARG A 237 18.39 7.06 -6.78
N TYR A 238 17.23 7.67 -6.99
CA TYR A 238 16.33 8.10 -5.91
C TYR A 238 15.42 6.98 -5.44
N ARG A 239 15.32 6.79 -4.13
CA ARG A 239 14.40 5.85 -3.50
C ARG A 239 12.99 6.40 -3.44
N LEU A 240 12.83 7.63 -2.93
CA LEU A 240 11.53 8.26 -2.68
C LEU A 240 11.42 9.66 -3.28
N LEU A 241 12.43 10.50 -3.11
CA LEU A 241 12.38 11.92 -3.45
C LEU A 241 13.57 12.33 -4.34
N PRO A 242 13.32 12.75 -5.59
CA PRO A 242 14.36 13.25 -6.46
C PRO A 242 15.17 14.38 -5.81
N GLY A 243 16.50 14.26 -5.85
CA GLY A 243 17.44 15.22 -5.27
C GLY A 243 17.67 15.08 -3.76
N VAL A 244 16.95 14.20 -3.07
CA VAL A 244 17.06 14.01 -1.61
C VAL A 244 17.56 12.61 -1.27
N TRP A 245 16.80 11.58 -1.67
CA TRP A 245 17.04 10.20 -1.28
C TRP A 245 16.44 9.17 -2.24
#